data_AF-A0A0K9XJ27-F1
#
_entry.id   AF-A0A0K9XJ27-F1
#
_cell.length_a   1.000
_cell.length_b   1.000
_cell.length_c   1.000
_cell.angle_alpha   90.00
_cell.angle_beta   90.00
_cell.angle_gamma   90.00
#
_symmetry.space_group_name_H-M   'P 1'
#
loop_
_entity.id
_entity.type
_entity.pdbx_description
1 polymer ?
#
loop_
_entity_poly.entity_id
_entity_poly.type
_entity_poly.pdbx_seq_one_letter_code
_entity_poly.pdbx_strand_id
1 'polypeptide(L)' 'MHQEAVPDEAVPAPAAAPQQGAPKGLLQQMEELMAALNADLTQLDADLQSSAERPSPLRDDAEG' A
#
# COMPACT_ATOMS: atom_id res chain seq x y z
N MET A 1 -1.37 7.71 57.81
CA MET A 1 -1.08 7.01 56.54
C MET A 1 -2.19 7.37 55.56
N HIS A 2 -2.01 8.42 54.75
CA HIS A 2 -2.93 8.75 53.66
C HIS A 2 -2.49 7.93 52.44
N GLN A 3 -3.30 6.95 52.04
CA GLN A 3 -3.08 6.20 50.82
C GLN A 3 -4.15 6.64 49.83
N GLU A 4 -3.77 7.54 48.95
CA GLU A 4 -4.54 7.91 47.77
C GLU A 4 -4.42 6.75 46.78
N ALA A 5 -5.43 5.90 46.74
CA ALA A 5 -5.57 4.90 45.69
C ALA A 5 -6.40 5.52 44.57
N VAL A 6 -5.72 6.11 43.59
CA VAL A 6 -6.33 6.45 42.30
C VAL A 6 -6.79 5.14 41.65
N PRO A 7 -8.09 4.98 41.33
CA PRO A 7 -8.54 3.81 40.59
C PRO A 7 -7.90 3.84 39.21
N ASP A 8 -7.20 2.75 38.87
CA ASP A 8 -6.71 2.43 37.54
C ASP A 8 -7.92 2.35 36.61
N GLU A 9 -8.24 3.48 35.98
CA GLU A 9 -9.17 3.56 34.87
C GLU A 9 -8.56 2.76 33.73
N ALA A 10 -8.84 1.46 33.71
CA ALA A 10 -8.61 0.60 32.57
C ALA A 10 -9.44 1.16 31.41
N VAL A 11 -8.79 2.07 30.66
CA VAL A 11 -9.33 2.75 29.51
C VAL A 11 -9.87 1.67 28.56
N PRO A 12 -11.18 1.64 28.25
CA PRO A 12 -11.68 0.72 27.26
C PRO A 12 -11.03 1.09 25.93
N ALA A 13 -10.25 0.17 25.36
CA ALA A 13 -9.72 0.31 24.02
C ALA A 13 -10.90 0.64 23.08
N PRO A 14 -10.90 1.78 22.37
CA PRO A 14 -11.93 2.01 21.37
C PRO A 14 -11.69 0.98 20.27
N ALA A 15 -12.56 -0.03 20.24
CA ALA A 15 -12.76 -0.83 19.04
C ALA A 15 -13.02 0.16 17.91
N ALA A 16 -12.07 0.29 16.99
CA ALA A 16 -12.21 1.10 15.79
C ALA A 16 -13.35 0.50 14.97
N ALA A 17 -14.57 0.98 15.22
CA ALA A 17 -15.69 0.77 14.34
C ALA A 17 -15.29 1.35 12.97
N PRO A 18 -15.56 0.66 11.85
CA PRO A 18 -15.35 1.26 10.54
C PRO A 18 -16.37 2.38 10.41
N GLN A 19 -15.95 3.62 10.65
CA GLN A 19 -16.75 4.80 10.36
C GLN A 19 -16.87 4.91 8.83
N GLN A 20 -17.83 4.19 8.24
CA GLN A 20 -18.15 4.16 6.81
C GLN A 20 -18.74 5.50 6.29
N GLY A 21 -18.33 6.63 6.86
CA GLY A 21 -18.85 7.95 6.53
C GLY A 21 -18.10 9.14 7.13
N ALA A 22 -16.97 8.93 7.82
CA ALA A 22 -16.07 10.03 8.15
C ALA A 22 -15.27 10.42 6.90
N PRO A 23 -14.99 11.71 6.65
CA PRO A 23 -14.07 12.10 5.58
C PRO A 23 -12.77 11.34 5.79
N LYS A 24 -12.27 10.69 4.73
CA LYS A 24 -11.08 9.83 4.79
C LYS A 24 -10.01 10.54 5.63
N GLY A 25 -9.56 9.88 6.69
CA GLY A 25 -8.49 10.42 7.51
C GLY A 25 -7.27 10.66 6.62
N LEU A 26 -6.50 11.72 6.89
CA LEU A 26 -5.33 12.06 6.08
C LEU A 26 -4.39 10.86 5.85
N LEU A 27 -4.19 10.02 6.87
CA LEU A 27 -3.40 8.80 6.75
C LEU A 27 -3.98 7.80 5.73
N GLN A 28 -5.28 7.54 5.78
CA GLN A 28 -5.96 6.68 4.81
C GLN A 28 -5.87 7.25 3.39
N GLN A 29 -5.99 8.56 3.24
CA GLN A 29 -5.79 9.22 1.95
C GLN A 29 -4.34 9.08 1.45
N MET A 30 -3.35 9.16 2.34
CA MET A 30 -1.94 8.93 2.00
C MET A 30 -1.66 7.47 1.61
N GLU A 31 -2.26 6.50 2.30
CA GLU A 31 -2.15 5.08 1.97
C GLU A 31 -2.73 4.77 0.59
N GLU A 32 -3.92 5.30 0.28
CA GLU A 32 -4.53 5.15 -1.05
C GLU A 32 -3.67 5.78 -2.15
N LEU A 33 -3.10 6.96 -1.89
CA LEU A 33 -2.21 7.60 -2.84
C LEU A 33 -0.94 6.77 -3.08
N MET A 34 -0.32 6.24 -2.01
CA MET A 34 0.84 5.36 -2.14
C MET A 34 0.49 4.07 -2.90
N ALA A 35 -0.68 3.49 -2.65
CA ALA A 35 -1.13 2.29 -3.36
C ALA A 35 -1.33 2.54 -4.86
N ALA A 36 -1.95 3.67 -5.21
CA ALA A 36 -2.11 4.08 -6.61
C ALA A 36 -0.75 4.28 -7.30
N LEU A 37 0.17 5.00 -6.65
CA LEU A 37 1.52 5.21 -7.18
C LEU A 37 2.29 3.89 -7.35
N ASN A 38 2.16 2.96 -6.41
CA ASN A 38 2.83 1.66 -6.50
C ASN A 38 2.27 0.79 -7.64
N ALA A 39 0.96 0.85 -7.87
CA ALA A 39 0.33 0.19 -9.02
C ALA A 39 0.87 0.75 -10.34
N ASP A 40 0.96 2.07 -10.47
CA ASP A 40 1.50 2.74 -11.66
C ASP A 40 2.96 2.34 -11.92
N LEU A 41 3.79 2.28 -10.87
CA LEU A 41 5.19 1.84 -11.00
C LEU A 41 5.31 0.37 -11.40
N THR A 42 4.48 -0.50 -10.84
CA THR A 42 4.46 -1.93 -11.20
C THR A 42 4.05 -2.13 -12.66
N GLN A 43 3.08 -1.33 -13.14
CA GLN A 43 2.66 -1.36 -14.55
C GLN A 43 3.78 -0.87 -15.48
N LEU A 44 4.48 0.20 -15.12
CA LEU A 44 5.62 0.70 -15.88
C LEU A 44 6.75 -0.33 -15.96
N ASP A 45 7.07 -0.99 -14.85
CA ASP A 45 8.09 -2.04 -14.81
C ASP A 45 7.73 -3.20 -15.77
N ALA A 46 6.48 -3.66 -15.74
CA ALA A 46 6.00 -4.70 -16.66
C ALA A 46 6.06 -4.28 -18.14
N ASP A 47 5.78 -3.02 -18.46
CA ASP A 47 5.88 -2.50 -19.83
C ASP A 47 7.33 -2.44 -20.32
N LEU A 48 8.26 -2.05 -19.44
CA LEU A 48 9.69 -2.05 -19.73
C LEU A 48 10.22 -3.47 -19.94
N GLN A 49 9.83 -4.42 -19.10
CA GLN A 49 10.16 -5.84 -19.26
C GLN A 49 9.62 -6.38 -20.57
N SER A 50 8.32 -6.17 -20.87
CA SER A 50 7.70 -6.58 -22.14
C SER A 50 8.42 -6.01 -23.37
N SER A 51 8.85 -4.75 -23.29
CA SER A 51 9.61 -4.11 -24.36
C SER A 51 11.01 -4.68 -24.52
N ALA A 52 11.67 -5.07 -23.43
CA ALA A 52 12.99 -5.71 -23.43
C ALA A 52 12.94 -7.18 -23.85
N GLU A 53 11.84 -7.88 -23.57
CA GLU A 53 11.67 -9.30 -23.82
C GLU A 53 11.16 -9.61 -25.23
N ARG A 54 10.79 -8.60 -26.02
CA ARG A 54 10.56 -8.79 -27.46
C ARG A 54 11.85 -9.33 -28.08
N PRO A 55 11.89 -10.62 -28.48
CA PRO A 55 13.08 -11.14 -29.13
C PRO A 55 13.25 -10.34 -30.41
N SER A 56 14.41 -9.69 -30.55
CA SER A 56 14.84 -9.13 -31.83
C SER A 56 14.68 -10.24 -32.88
N PRO A 57 13.80 -10.10 -33.89
CA PRO A 57 13.56 -11.17 -34.87
C PRO A 57 14.76 -11.38 -35.82
N LEU A 58 15.96 -10.95 -35.45
CA LEU A 58 17.15 -10.91 -36.30
C LEU A 58 18.20 -11.99 -35.97
N ARG A 59 17.93 -12.91 -35.05
CA ARG A 59 18.94 -13.89 -34.62
C ARG A 59 18.59 -15.36 -34.85
N ASP A 60 17.42 -15.65 -35.44
CA ASP A 60 17.00 -17.02 -35.77
C ASP A 60 17.26 -17.40 -37.24
N ASP A 61 17.51 -16.43 -38.15
CA ASP A 61 17.74 -16.70 -39.59
C ASP A 61 19.21 -16.96 -39.98
N ALA A 62 20.10 -17.26 -39.02
CA ALA A 62 21.53 -17.47 -39.28
C ALA A 62 22.02 -18.88 -38.92
N GLU A 63 21.21 -19.91 -39.14
CA GLU A 63 21.68 -21.30 -39.21
C GLU A 63 20.78 -22.13 -40.14
N GLY A 64 21.11 -22.17 -41.43
CA GLY A 64 20.43 -22.95 -42.46
C GLY A 64 21.25 -23.04 -43.73
#